data_AF-A0AAU1L836-F1
#
_entry.id   AF-A0AAU1L836-F1
#
_cell.length_a   1.000
_cell.length_b   1.000
_cell.length_c   1.000
_cell.angle_alpha   90.00
_cell.angle_beta   90.00
_cell.angle_gamma   90.00
#
_symmetry.space_group_name_H-M   'P 1'
#
loop_
_entity.id
_entity.type
_entity.pdbx_description
1 polymer ?
#
loop_
_entity_poly.entity_id
_entity_poly.type
_entity_poly.pdbx_seq_one_letter_code
_entity_poly.pdbx_strand_id
1 'polypeptide(L)'
;MPTGEDTAGNETPGAADDGWEPLSEDIRRTLELLFDGDSDAHRGFRAQIPQAVMKTDCCSCPCVLLSVDTDAVAAVPMEKGRDSVAGASLFNAQGGYDGEATVLAGGGFLDDLQFCDWEGQGPEPLRLWEWLGPRHAMGSGAG
;
A
#
# COMPACT_ATOMS: atom_id res chain seq x y z
N MET A 1 -49.52 36.79 8.43
CA MET A 1 -48.82 36.86 9.73
C MET A 1 -49.61 36.00 10.70
N PRO A 2 -49.01 35.14 11.54
CA PRO A 2 -47.59 34.78 11.73
C PRO A 2 -47.39 33.25 11.49
N THR A 3 -46.26 32.55 11.60
CA THR A 3 -44.80 32.71 11.81
C THR A 3 -44.27 31.30 11.47
N GLY A 4 -43.27 31.11 10.61
CA GLY A 4 -41.88 31.24 11.02
C GLY A 4 -41.48 30.04 11.88
N GLU A 5 -40.83 29.04 11.28
CA GLU A 5 -39.78 28.25 11.94
C GLU A 5 -38.92 27.62 10.84
N ASP A 6 -37.84 28.34 10.55
CA ASP A 6 -36.61 27.78 10.01
C ASP A 6 -36.06 26.76 11.02
N THR A 7 -35.97 25.50 10.61
CA THR A 7 -35.03 24.58 11.26
C THR A 7 -34.03 24.12 10.20
N ALA A 8 -32.86 24.74 10.30
CA ALA A 8 -31.63 24.26 9.69
C ALA A 8 -31.43 22.79 10.04
N GLY A 9 -31.32 21.97 9.00
CA GLY A 9 -30.73 20.64 9.04
C GLY A 9 -29.79 20.54 7.86
N ASN A 10 -28.71 21.31 7.88
CA ASN A 10 -27.55 21.06 7.04
C ASN A 10 -26.86 19.79 7.56
N GLU A 11 -27.47 18.64 7.29
CA GLU A 11 -26.80 17.36 7.40
C GLU A 11 -26.06 17.17 6.08
N THR A 12 -24.90 17.81 5.98
CA THR A 12 -23.84 17.28 5.13
C THR A 12 -23.60 15.85 5.61
N PRO A 13 -23.79 14.80 4.78
CA PRO A 13 -23.30 13.48 5.12
C PRO A 13 -21.78 13.55 5.00
N GLY A 14 -21.12 14.06 6.04
CA GLY A 14 -19.67 14.03 6.17
C GLY A 14 -19.29 12.58 6.41
N ALA A 15 -18.83 11.94 5.34
CA ALA A 15 -18.09 10.68 5.26
C ALA A 15 -18.24 9.76 6.48
N ALA A 16 -18.99 8.67 6.31
CA ALA A 16 -18.70 7.47 7.08
C ALA A 16 -17.19 7.23 6.97
N ASP A 17 -16.49 7.01 8.09
CA ASP A 17 -15.12 6.49 8.07
C ASP A 17 -15.11 5.25 7.17
N ASP A 18 -14.64 5.37 5.92
CA ASP A 18 -14.69 4.35 4.88
C ASP A 18 -13.79 3.12 5.18
N GLY A 19 -13.36 2.98 6.44
CA GLY A 19 -12.44 1.97 6.95
C GLY A 19 -10.99 2.23 6.55
N TRP A 20 -10.67 3.42 6.05
CA TRP A 20 -9.30 3.85 5.77
C TRP A 20 -8.65 4.42 7.01
N GLU A 21 -7.43 4.00 7.28
CA GLU A 21 -6.64 4.44 8.41
C GLU A 21 -5.23 4.87 7.96
N PRO A 22 -4.52 5.70 8.75
CA PRO A 22 -3.11 5.97 8.46
C PRO A 22 -2.31 4.68 8.33
N LEU A 23 -1.25 4.69 7.51
CA LEU A 23 -0.36 3.53 7.42
C LEU A 23 0.15 3.14 8.81
N SER A 24 0.04 1.85 9.14
CA SER A 24 0.75 1.32 10.30
C SER A 24 2.26 1.45 10.11
N GLU A 25 3.00 1.47 11.22
CA GLU A 25 4.47 1.54 11.18
C GLU A 25 5.07 0.39 10.36
N ASP A 26 4.51 -0.82 10.49
CA ASP A 26 5.00 -2.00 9.78
C ASP A 26 4.81 -1.88 8.27
N ILE A 27 3.64 -1.40 7.81
CA ILE A 27 3.36 -1.22 6.38
C ILE A 27 4.18 -0.07 5.81
N ARG A 28 4.25 1.07 6.51
CA ARG A 28 5.10 2.20 6.11
C ARG A 28 6.55 1.75 5.95
N ARG A 29 7.09 1.03 6.94
CA ARG A 29 8.48 0.58 6.92
C ARG A 29 8.74 -0.43 5.81
N THR A 30 7.80 -1.33 5.57
CA THR A 30 7.86 -2.30 4.46
C THR A 30 7.95 -1.57 3.12
N LEU A 31 7.08 -0.59 2.87
CA LEU A 31 7.10 0.21 1.64
C LEU A 31 8.40 0.99 1.47
N GLU A 32 8.90 1.64 2.53
CA GLU A 32 10.18 2.36 2.51
C GLU A 32 11.35 1.47 2.10
N LEU A 33 11.37 0.22 2.58
CA LEU A 33 12.39 -0.76 2.22
C LEU A 33 12.21 -1.25 0.78
N LEU A 34 11.01 -1.62 0.37
CA LEU A 34 10.74 -2.08 -1.00
C LEU A 34 11.14 -1.02 -2.05
N PHE A 35 11.01 0.26 -1.72
CA PHE A 35 11.40 1.37 -2.57
C PHE A 35 12.76 1.99 -2.20
N ASP A 36 13.69 1.31 -1.54
CA ASP A 36 14.97 1.90 -1.10
C ASP A 36 15.95 2.25 -2.22
N GLY A 37 15.80 1.64 -3.40
CA GLY A 37 16.62 1.93 -4.58
C GLY A 37 16.58 3.38 -5.06
N ASP A 38 17.59 3.76 -5.85
CA ASP A 38 17.83 5.13 -6.31
C ASP A 38 17.23 5.43 -7.71
N SER A 39 16.30 4.64 -8.21
CA SER A 39 15.60 4.97 -9.47
C SER A 39 14.62 6.12 -9.25
N ASP A 40 14.33 6.90 -10.32
CA ASP A 40 13.30 7.95 -10.25
C ASP A 40 11.94 7.39 -9.87
N ALA A 41 11.60 6.19 -10.35
CA ALA A 41 10.37 5.50 -9.98
C ALA A 41 10.33 5.17 -8.47
N HIS A 42 11.41 4.61 -7.91
CA HIS A 42 11.48 4.32 -6.48
C HIS A 42 11.39 5.59 -5.62
N ARG A 43 12.07 6.68 -6.02
CA ARG A 43 11.94 7.99 -5.36
C ARG A 43 10.51 8.52 -5.42
N GLY A 44 9.87 8.42 -6.58
CA GLY A 44 8.49 8.85 -6.81
C GLY A 44 7.52 8.12 -5.91
N PHE A 45 7.56 6.78 -5.90
CA PHE A 45 6.67 5.98 -5.04
C PHE A 45 6.98 6.18 -3.55
N ARG A 46 8.25 6.35 -3.16
CA ARG A 46 8.60 6.65 -1.77
C ARG A 46 8.03 8.00 -1.30
N ALA A 47 7.94 8.99 -2.19
CA ALA A 47 7.33 10.28 -1.88
C ALA A 47 5.81 10.21 -1.65
N GLN A 48 5.15 9.15 -2.13
CA GLN A 48 3.71 8.92 -1.91
C GLN A 48 3.41 8.32 -0.54
N ILE A 49 4.35 7.58 0.06
CA ILE A 49 4.16 6.87 1.34
C ILE A 49 3.60 7.79 2.46
N PRO A 50 4.10 9.03 2.67
CA PRO A 50 3.57 9.92 3.70
C PRO A 50 2.14 10.42 3.44
N GLN A 51 1.65 10.30 2.20
CA GLN A 51 0.31 10.72 1.77
C GLN A 51 -0.64 9.53 1.57
N ALA A 52 -0.20 8.32 1.95
CA ALA A 52 -0.97 7.11 1.80
C ALA A 52 -1.78 6.78 3.07
N VAL A 53 -2.96 6.24 2.85
CA VAL A 53 -3.79 5.57 3.86
C VAL A 53 -3.94 4.10 3.47
N MET A 54 -4.25 3.26 4.45
CA MET A 54 -4.43 1.83 4.25
C MET A 54 -5.81 1.35 4.68
N LYS A 55 -6.18 0.20 4.14
CA LYS A 55 -7.30 -0.60 4.61
C LYS A 55 -6.92 -2.06 4.52
N THR A 56 -6.95 -2.76 5.65
CA THR A 56 -6.75 -4.22 5.65
C THR A 56 -8.00 -4.87 5.09
N ASP A 57 -7.89 -5.54 3.96
CA ASP A 57 -9.01 -6.31 3.41
C ASP A 57 -8.92 -7.76 3.89
N CYS A 58 -10.07 -8.40 4.09
CA CYS A 58 -10.19 -9.76 4.58
C CYS A 58 -10.16 -10.80 3.45
N CYS A 59 -9.49 -10.47 2.33
CA CYS A 59 -9.27 -11.42 1.26
C CYS A 59 -8.50 -12.63 1.79
N SER A 60 -8.64 -13.80 1.16
CA SER A 60 -8.03 -15.06 1.63
C SER A 60 -6.50 -15.06 1.67
N CYS A 61 -5.86 -14.01 1.14
CA CYS A 61 -4.43 -13.72 1.28
C CYS A 61 -4.29 -12.43 2.10
N PRO A 62 -3.32 -12.32 3.01
CA PRO A 62 -3.05 -11.06 3.70
C PRO A 62 -2.67 -9.98 2.67
N CYS A 63 -3.57 -9.04 2.40
CA CYS A 63 -3.33 -7.88 1.55
C CYS A 63 -3.73 -6.59 2.26
N VAL A 64 -3.07 -5.51 1.87
CA VAL A 64 -3.33 -4.16 2.38
C VAL A 64 -3.61 -3.27 1.20
N LEU A 65 -4.86 -2.81 1.11
CA LEU A 65 -5.24 -1.81 0.13
C LEU A 65 -4.61 -0.48 0.52
N LEU A 66 -4.11 0.24 -0.48
CA LEU A 66 -3.49 1.54 -0.34
C LEU A 66 -4.29 2.57 -1.13
N SER A 67 -4.42 3.76 -0.58
CA SER A 67 -4.95 4.91 -1.29
C SER A 67 -4.04 6.10 -1.04
N VAL A 68 -3.72 6.84 -2.08
CA VAL A 68 -2.79 7.99 -2.04
C VAL A 68 -3.59 9.26 -2.33
N ASP A 69 -3.35 10.32 -1.57
CA ASP A 69 -3.85 11.65 -1.90
C ASP A 69 -3.19 12.16 -3.20
N THR A 70 -3.93 12.07 -4.31
CA THR A 70 -3.44 12.43 -5.64
C THR A 70 -3.28 13.94 -5.86
N ASP A 71 -3.85 14.77 -4.98
CA ASP A 71 -3.67 16.23 -5.04
C ASP A 71 -2.36 16.64 -4.34
N ALA A 72 -1.86 15.83 -3.42
CA ALA A 72 -0.64 16.10 -2.64
C ALA A 72 0.65 15.60 -3.32
N VAL A 73 0.57 14.61 -4.22
CA VAL A 73 1.74 13.99 -4.86
C VAL A 73 1.52 13.70 -6.34
N ALA A 74 2.61 13.74 -7.12
CA ALA A 74 2.57 13.43 -8.54
C ALA A 74 2.45 11.92 -8.80
N ALA A 75 1.75 11.57 -9.87
CA ALA A 75 1.75 10.23 -10.43
C ALA A 75 3.16 9.86 -10.93
N VAL A 76 3.61 8.64 -10.62
CA VAL A 76 4.83 8.09 -11.19
C VAL A 76 4.55 7.62 -12.63
N PRO A 77 5.41 7.93 -13.62
CA PRO A 77 5.24 7.41 -14.97
C PRO A 77 5.22 5.89 -14.98
N MET A 78 4.18 5.31 -15.60
CA MET A 78 4.00 3.87 -15.75
C MET A 78 3.64 3.53 -17.20
N GLU A 79 4.14 2.41 -17.70
CA GLU A 79 3.80 1.93 -19.05
C GLU A 79 2.39 1.33 -19.13
N LYS A 80 1.96 0.65 -18.05
CA LYS A 80 0.64 0.05 -17.92
C LYS A 80 -0.22 0.83 -16.95
N GLY A 81 -1.55 0.76 -17.13
CA GLY A 81 -2.51 1.38 -16.22
C GLY A 81 -2.49 0.78 -14.80
N ARG A 82 -2.02 -0.47 -14.64
CA ARG A 82 -1.74 -1.10 -13.35
C ARG A 82 -0.59 -2.09 -13.53
N ASP A 83 0.40 -2.10 -12.65
CA ASP A 83 1.53 -3.04 -12.69
C ASP A 83 2.17 -3.24 -11.31
N SER A 84 2.95 -4.30 -11.20
CA SER A 84 3.86 -4.47 -10.06
C SER A 84 5.06 -3.54 -10.21
N VAL A 85 5.39 -2.83 -9.13
CA VAL A 85 6.44 -1.80 -9.14
C VAL A 85 7.59 -2.08 -8.19
N ALA A 86 7.39 -2.94 -7.20
CA ALA A 86 8.43 -3.43 -6.30
C ALA A 86 8.00 -4.75 -5.66
N GLY A 87 8.98 -5.57 -5.27
CA GLY A 87 8.72 -6.72 -4.43
C GLY A 87 9.97 -7.25 -3.74
N ALA A 88 9.78 -8.22 -2.86
CA ALA A 88 10.85 -8.92 -2.18
C ALA A 88 10.39 -10.30 -1.74
N SER A 89 11.31 -11.25 -1.77
CA SER A 89 11.10 -12.57 -1.18
C SER A 89 10.89 -12.46 0.32
N LEU A 90 9.98 -13.28 0.85
CA LEU A 90 9.72 -13.42 2.27
C LEU A 90 10.44 -14.66 2.81
N PHE A 91 11.16 -14.49 3.93
CA PHE A 91 11.83 -15.57 4.63
C PHE A 91 11.32 -15.65 6.06
N ASN A 92 10.96 -16.86 6.48
CA ASN A 92 10.55 -17.12 7.86
C ASN A 92 11.74 -17.02 8.83
N ALA A 93 11.45 -17.11 10.14
CA ALA A 93 12.46 -17.01 11.19
C ALA A 93 13.58 -18.08 11.12
N GLN A 94 13.37 -19.17 10.39
CA GLN A 94 14.38 -20.22 10.16
C GLN A 94 15.20 -19.97 8.89
N GLY A 95 14.94 -18.88 8.16
CA GLY A 95 15.58 -18.56 6.88
C GLY A 95 15.03 -19.38 5.71
N GLY A 96 13.90 -20.06 5.90
CA GLY A 96 13.19 -20.74 4.82
C GLY A 96 12.41 -19.74 3.98
N TYR A 97 12.42 -19.92 2.67
CA TYR A 97 11.57 -19.16 1.76
C TYR A 97 10.10 -19.46 2.05
N ASP A 98 9.30 -18.41 2.22
CA ASP A 98 7.91 -18.51 2.69
C ASP A 98 6.92 -17.84 1.73
N GLY A 99 7.39 -16.89 0.93
CA GLY A 99 6.48 -16.05 0.17
C GLY A 99 7.12 -14.95 -0.64
N GLU A 100 6.28 -14.05 -1.13
CA GLU A 100 6.66 -12.80 -1.76
C GLU A 100 5.79 -11.64 -1.23
N ALA A 101 6.42 -10.49 -0.99
CA ALA A 101 5.74 -9.21 -0.86
C ALA A 101 5.77 -8.51 -2.22
N THR A 102 4.62 -8.05 -2.70
CA THR A 102 4.49 -7.34 -3.98
C THR A 102 3.70 -6.06 -3.82
N VAL A 103 4.22 -4.95 -4.32
CA VAL A 103 3.53 -3.67 -4.39
C VAL A 103 3.01 -3.46 -5.81
N LEU A 104 1.70 -3.21 -5.91
CA LEU A 104 1.02 -2.82 -7.13
C LEU A 104 0.77 -1.31 -7.11
N ALA A 105 0.91 -0.70 -8.29
CA ALA A 105 0.51 0.66 -8.53
C ALA A 105 -0.52 0.73 -9.65
N GLY A 106 -1.48 1.64 -9.53
CA GLY A 106 -2.51 1.94 -10.53
C GLY A 106 -2.44 3.42 -10.93
N GLY A 107 -2.36 3.71 -12.23
CA GLY A 107 -2.32 5.09 -12.74
C GLY A 107 -1.13 5.92 -12.22
N GLY A 108 -0.06 5.28 -11.75
CA GLY A 108 1.09 5.95 -11.16
C GLY A 108 1.03 6.15 -9.64
N PHE A 109 0.05 5.58 -8.95
CA PHE A 109 -0.13 5.68 -7.49
C PHE A 109 -0.11 4.31 -6.82
N LEU A 110 0.39 4.24 -5.58
CA LEU A 110 0.32 3.03 -4.76
C LEU A 110 -1.14 2.60 -4.59
N ASP A 111 -1.40 1.30 -4.77
CA ASP A 111 -2.76 0.76 -4.84
C ASP A 111 -2.96 -0.47 -3.94
N ASP A 112 -1.99 -1.39 -3.91
CA ASP A 112 -2.11 -2.61 -3.10
C ASP A 112 -0.72 -3.11 -2.70
N LEU A 113 -0.62 -3.63 -1.48
CA LEU A 113 0.52 -4.37 -0.98
C LEU A 113 0.07 -5.79 -0.62
N GLN A 114 0.52 -6.75 -1.40
CA GLN A 114 0.13 -8.15 -1.28
C GLN A 114 1.23 -8.97 -0.62
N PHE A 115 0.83 -9.82 0.33
CA PHE A 115 1.68 -10.84 0.91
C PHE A 115 1.17 -12.20 0.48
N CYS A 116 1.91 -12.83 -0.41
CA CYS A 116 1.67 -14.21 -0.79
C CYS A 116 2.54 -15.08 0.12
N ASP A 117 2.00 -15.44 1.27
CA ASP A 117 2.48 -16.52 2.11
C ASP A 117 1.87 -17.83 1.59
N TRP A 118 2.72 -18.80 1.24
CA TRP A 118 2.26 -20.11 0.73
C TRP A 118 1.95 -21.14 1.81
N GLU A 119 2.44 -20.95 3.05
CA GLU A 119 2.34 -21.91 4.16
C GLU A 119 1.33 -21.46 5.26
N GLY A 120 0.73 -20.28 5.11
CA GLY A 120 -0.30 -19.71 5.99
C GLY A 120 0.19 -19.38 7.40
N GLN A 121 1.49 -19.17 7.59
CA GLN A 121 2.08 -18.91 8.91
C GLN A 121 2.07 -17.41 9.28
N GLY A 122 2.00 -16.52 8.29
CA GLY A 122 2.05 -15.08 8.47
C GLY A 122 3.36 -14.62 9.15
N PRO A 123 3.55 -13.31 9.33
CA PRO A 123 4.83 -12.79 9.82
C PRO A 123 5.14 -13.12 11.29
N GLU A 124 4.28 -13.83 12.04
CA GLU A 124 4.47 -13.98 13.48
C GLU A 124 5.64 -14.92 13.86
N PRO A 125 6.49 -14.54 14.84
CA PRO A 125 6.38 -13.38 15.75
C PRO A 125 7.12 -12.11 15.29
N LEU A 126 7.67 -12.06 14.08
CA LEU A 126 8.44 -10.91 13.61
C LEU A 126 7.52 -9.84 13.00
N ARG A 127 8.05 -8.63 12.85
CA ARG A 127 7.41 -7.61 12.03
C ARG A 127 7.56 -7.99 10.55
N LEU A 128 6.58 -7.60 9.76
CA LEU A 128 6.57 -7.88 8.33
C LEU A 128 7.86 -7.46 7.60
N TRP A 129 8.38 -6.27 7.91
CA TRP A 129 9.61 -5.76 7.29
C TRP A 129 10.86 -6.57 7.64
N GLU A 130 10.82 -7.38 8.71
CA GLU A 130 11.91 -8.27 9.13
C GLU A 130 11.94 -9.57 8.30
N TRP A 131 10.85 -9.92 7.63
CA TRP A 131 10.78 -11.07 6.72
C TRP A 131 11.32 -10.75 5.32
N LEU A 132 11.55 -9.48 5.00
CA LEU A 132 11.99 -9.06 3.67
C LEU A 132 13.43 -9.52 3.40
N GLY A 133 13.57 -10.41 2.43
CA GLY A 133 14.83 -10.82 1.84
C GLY A 133 15.30 -9.88 0.72
N PRO A 134 16.02 -10.43 -0.29
CA PRO A 134 16.45 -9.66 -1.45
C PRO A 134 15.27 -8.97 -2.14
N ARG A 135 15.49 -7.71 -2.54
CA ARG A 135 14.50 -6.87 -3.20
C ARG A 135 14.65 -6.97 -4.71
N HIS A 136 13.51 -6.93 -5.39
CA HIS A 136 13.44 -7.02 -6.82
C HIS A 136 12.77 -5.77 -7.36
N ALA A 137 13.48 -5.03 -8.22
CA ALA A 137 12.88 -3.98 -9.01
C ALA A 137 11.98 -4.65 -10.06
N MET A 138 10.68 -4.32 -10.05
CA MET A 138 9.74 -4.84 -11.04
C MET A 138 9.53 -3.77 -12.11
N GLY A 139 10.18 -3.98 -13.27
CA GLY A 139 10.13 -3.06 -14.41
C GLY A 139 11.01 -3.54 -15.57
N SER A 140 10.34 -3.99 -16.64
CA SER A 140 10.86 -4.40 -17.97
C SER A 140 11.83 -5.58 -18.00
N GLY A 141 11.29 -6.79 -17.80
CA GLY A 141 11.82 -7.97 -18.48
C GLY A 141 11.55 -7.86 -19.98
N ALA A 142 12.51 -7.29 -20.73
CA ALA A 142 12.70 -7.66 -22.12
C ALA A 142 13.53 -8.96 -22.11
N GLY A 143 12.87 -10.07 -22.44
CA GLY A 143 13.47 -11.39 -22.68
C GLY A 143 12.68 -12.11 -23.75
#